data_AF-A0A5C4R5M2-F1
#
_entry.id   AF-A0A5C4R5M2-F1
#
_cell.length_a   1.000
_cell.length_b   1.000
_cell.length_c   1.000
_cell.angle_alpha   90.00
_cell.angle_beta   90.00
_cell.angle_gamma   90.00
#
_symmetry.space_group_name_H-M   'P 1'
#
loop_
_entity.id
_entity.type
_entity.pdbx_description
1 polymer ?
#
loop_
_entity_poly.entity_id
_entity_poly.type
_entity_poly.pdbx_seq_one_letter_code
_entity_poly.pdbx_strand_id
1 'polypeptide(L)'
;MKWHHVQENWAAFYEAIIDKWPEAEDTELDEIDGDQRAFIAYLVEVTGQEPAEIREELREWLVGEIPSDVVMDPVHDNHSIALSSKFVNEGEDEFSDDSRFGDDDSDKDD
;
A
#
# COMPACT_ATOMS: atom_id res chain seq x y z
N MET A 1 6.04 -3.40 0.06
CA MET A 1 5.12 -4.49 -0.33
C MET A 1 5.91 -5.77 -0.61
N LYS A 2 5.35 -6.97 -0.40
CA LYS A 2 6.00 -8.25 -0.80
C LYS A 2 5.41 -8.74 -2.12
N TRP A 3 6.23 -9.30 -3.01
CA TRP A 3 5.79 -9.85 -4.31
C TRP A 3 4.62 -10.83 -4.19
N HIS A 4 4.60 -11.64 -3.13
CA HIS A 4 3.52 -12.62 -2.91
C HIS A 4 2.13 -11.98 -2.93
N HIS A 5 1.98 -10.77 -2.39
CA HIS A 5 0.69 -10.08 -2.38
C HIS A 5 0.30 -9.56 -3.77
N VAL A 6 1.28 -9.17 -4.58
CA VAL A 6 1.08 -8.78 -5.98
C VAL A 6 0.67 -10.00 -6.80
N GLN A 7 1.30 -11.16 -6.58
CA GLN A 7 0.91 -12.41 -7.22
C GLN A 7 -0.51 -12.85 -6.84
N GLU A 8 -0.87 -12.81 -5.56
CA GLU A 8 -2.21 -13.18 -5.09
C GLU A 8 -3.34 -12.29 -5.65
N ASN A 9 -3.00 -11.06 -6.05
CA ASN A 9 -3.96 -10.07 -6.54
C ASN A 9 -3.54 -9.51 -7.90
N TRP A 10 -2.91 -10.33 -8.73
CA TRP A 10 -2.22 -9.89 -9.95
C TRP A 10 -3.08 -9.02 -10.88
N ALA A 11 -4.32 -9.45 -11.13
CA ALA A 11 -5.30 -8.70 -11.94
C ALA A 11 -5.63 -7.31 -11.39
N ALA A 12 -5.58 -7.11 -10.07
CA ALA A 12 -5.84 -5.80 -9.46
C ALA A 12 -4.69 -4.80 -9.70
N PHE A 13 -3.50 -5.30 -10.06
CA PHE A 13 -2.35 -4.45 -10.37
C PHE A 13 -2.22 -4.10 -11.85
N TYR A 14 -3.10 -4.58 -12.75
CA TYR A 14 -2.94 -4.34 -14.19
C TYR A 14 -2.93 -2.85 -14.53
N GLU A 15 -3.89 -2.09 -14.02
CA GLU A 15 -3.96 -0.65 -14.25
C GLU A 15 -2.71 0.06 -13.70
N ALA A 16 -2.26 -0.30 -12.49
CA ALA A 16 -1.07 0.27 -11.87
C ALA A 16 0.24 -0.11 -12.62
N ILE A 17 0.29 -1.30 -13.19
CA ILE A 17 1.41 -1.78 -14.00
C ILE A 17 1.42 -1.01 -15.33
N ILE A 18 0.28 -0.86 -16.00
CA ILE A 18 0.17 -0.14 -17.28
C ILE A 18 0.46 1.35 -17.09
N ASP A 19 0.04 1.96 -15.98
CA ASP A 19 0.36 3.36 -15.66
C ASP A 19 1.89 3.57 -15.50
N LYS A 20 2.56 2.63 -14.83
CA LYS A 20 4.02 2.69 -14.63
C LYS A 20 4.82 2.29 -15.88
N TRP A 21 4.34 1.30 -16.62
CA TRP A 21 4.94 0.77 -17.85
C TRP A 21 3.88 0.77 -18.96
N PRO A 22 3.70 1.88 -19.70
CA PRO A 22 2.66 2.00 -20.73
C PRO A 22 2.89 1.10 -21.95
N GLU A 23 4.05 0.44 -22.02
CA GLU A 23 4.40 -0.56 -23.03
C GLU A 23 3.85 -1.95 -22.68
N ALA A 24 3.36 -2.14 -21.45
CA ALA A 24 2.74 -3.39 -21.01
C ALA A 24 1.30 -3.51 -21.51
N GLU A 25 0.86 -4.75 -21.81
CA GLU A 25 -0.47 -5.08 -22.31
C GLU A 25 -1.18 -6.07 -21.38
N ASP A 26 -2.48 -5.86 -21.10
CA ASP A 26 -3.26 -6.73 -20.21
C ASP A 26 -3.24 -8.21 -20.60
N THR A 27 -3.17 -8.51 -21.91
CA THR A 27 -3.18 -9.90 -22.39
C THR A 27 -1.89 -10.63 -22.01
N GLU A 28 -0.75 -9.95 -22.12
CA GLU A 28 0.55 -10.50 -21.72
C GLU A 28 0.65 -10.60 -20.20
N LEU A 29 0.11 -9.61 -19.47
CA LEU A 29 0.02 -9.67 -18.02
C LEU A 29 -0.79 -10.89 -17.56
N ASP A 30 -1.91 -11.19 -18.22
CA ASP A 30 -2.72 -12.39 -17.94
C ASP A 30 -1.92 -13.69 -18.11
N GLU A 31 -1.13 -13.80 -19.18
CA GLU A 31 -0.28 -14.97 -19.42
C GLU A 31 0.85 -15.15 -18.39
N ILE A 32 1.32 -14.04 -17.81
CA ILE A 32 2.39 -14.03 -16.80
C ILE A 32 1.93 -14.59 -15.45
N ASP A 33 0.64 -14.47 -15.11
CA ASP A 33 0.04 -15.00 -13.87
C ASP A 33 0.82 -14.64 -12.58
N GLY A 34 1.38 -13.42 -12.54
CA GLY A 34 2.17 -12.94 -11.41
C GLY A 34 3.52 -13.65 -11.20
N ASP A 35 4.04 -14.38 -12.20
CA ASP A 35 5.42 -14.90 -12.16
C ASP A 35 6.42 -13.74 -12.29
N GLN A 36 7.18 -13.50 -11.22
CA GLN A 36 8.14 -12.40 -11.17
C GLN A 36 9.20 -12.46 -12.26
N ARG A 37 9.68 -13.65 -12.61
CA ARG A 37 10.77 -13.81 -13.56
C ARG A 37 10.27 -13.63 -14.97
N ALA A 38 9.07 -14.15 -15.27
CA ALA A 38 8.38 -13.92 -16.53
C ALA A 38 8.04 -12.44 -16.70
N PHE A 39 7.54 -11.77 -15.65
CA PHE A 39 7.25 -10.34 -15.69
C PHE A 39 8.49 -9.49 -15.98
N ILE A 40 9.62 -9.77 -15.32
CA ILE A 40 10.88 -9.05 -15.59
C ILE A 40 11.35 -9.30 -17.03
N ALA A 41 11.24 -10.54 -17.53
CA ALA A 41 11.65 -10.86 -18.89
C ALA A 41 10.76 -10.16 -19.93
N TYR A 42 9.45 -10.12 -19.68
CA TYR A 42 8.49 -9.40 -20.48
C TYR A 42 8.78 -7.91 -20.52
N LEU A 43 8.96 -7.26 -19.36
CA LEU A 43 9.30 -5.84 -19.28
C LEU A 43 10.59 -5.51 -20.04
N VAL A 44 11.62 -6.36 -19.96
CA VAL A 44 12.85 -6.19 -20.76
C VAL A 44 12.57 -6.26 -22.26
N GLU A 45 11.66 -7.13 -22.69
CA GLU A 45 11.29 -7.27 -24.10
C GLU A 45 10.51 -6.06 -24.62
N VAL A 46 9.52 -5.58 -23.87
CA VAL A 46 8.66 -4.47 -24.32
C VAL A 46 9.34 -3.11 -24.19
N THR A 47 10.08 -2.87 -23.10
CA THR A 47 10.78 -1.59 -22.86
C THR A 47 12.15 -1.51 -23.54
N GLY A 48 12.75 -2.65 -23.86
CA GLY A 48 14.14 -2.74 -24.33
C GLY A 48 15.20 -2.36 -23.29
N GLN A 49 14.82 -2.18 -22.02
CA GLN A 49 15.75 -1.83 -20.93
C GLN A 49 16.56 -3.04 -20.43
N GLU A 50 17.65 -2.79 -19.69
CA GLU A 50 18.42 -3.89 -19.12
C GLU A 50 17.66 -4.58 -17.97
N PRO A 51 17.82 -5.91 -17.80
CA PRO A 51 17.17 -6.65 -16.71
C PRO A 51 17.60 -6.18 -15.31
N ALA A 52 18.72 -5.48 -15.19
CA ALA A 52 19.15 -4.87 -13.94
C ALA A 52 18.33 -3.62 -13.59
N GLU A 53 18.03 -2.78 -14.58
CA GLU A 53 17.23 -1.56 -14.44
C GLU A 53 15.78 -1.92 -14.11
N ILE A 54 15.19 -2.84 -14.87
CA ILE A 54 13.81 -3.32 -14.60
C ILE A 54 13.68 -3.87 -13.17
N ARG A 55 14.69 -4.56 -12.65
CA ARG A 55 14.66 -5.07 -11.26
C ARG A 55 14.76 -3.96 -10.21
N GLU A 56 15.47 -2.89 -10.53
CA GLU A 56 15.55 -1.72 -9.66
C GLU A 56 14.21 -0.98 -9.65
N GLU A 57 13.65 -0.69 -10.83
CA GLU A 57 12.35 -0.06 -10.96
C GLU A 57 11.22 -0.87 -10.32
N LEU A 58 11.23 -2.20 -10.52
CA LEU A 58 10.27 -3.09 -9.88
C LEU A 58 10.39 -3.04 -8.35
N ARG A 59 11.62 -2.96 -7.82
CA ARG A 59 11.85 -2.82 -6.38
C ARG A 59 11.34 -1.48 -5.88
N GLU A 60 11.63 -0.40 -6.60
CA GLU A 60 11.15 0.93 -6.26
C GLU A 60 9.63 1.01 -6.28
N TRP A 61 8.98 0.41 -7.29
CA TRP A 61 7.51 0.30 -7.37
C TRP A 61 6.93 -0.50 -6.19
N LEU A 62 7.56 -1.62 -5.81
CA LEU A 62 7.13 -2.41 -4.65
C LEU A 62 7.37 -1.72 -3.29
N VAL A 63 8.28 -0.74 -3.23
CA VAL A 63 8.64 0.02 -2.02
C VAL A 63 7.91 1.37 -1.95
N GLY A 64 7.52 1.91 -3.10
CA GLY A 64 6.80 3.17 -3.25
C GLY A 64 5.36 3.12 -2.74
N GLU A 65 4.70 4.27 -2.80
CA GLU A 65 3.28 4.43 -2.47
C GLU A 65 2.44 3.54 -3.40
N ILE A 66 1.68 2.61 -2.81
CA ILE A 66 0.68 1.84 -3.55
C ILE A 66 -0.35 2.84 -4.06
N PRO A 67 -0.69 2.87 -5.36
CA PRO A 67 -1.76 3.73 -5.85
C PRO A 67 -3.04 3.44 -5.07
N SER A 68 -3.66 4.50 -4.53
CA SER A 68 -4.81 4.43 -3.63
C SER A 68 -6.00 3.62 -4.17
N ASP A 69 -6.07 3.41 -5.49
CA ASP A 69 -7.10 2.64 -6.18
C ASP A 69 -7.03 1.13 -5.86
N VAL A 70 -5.83 0.57 -5.63
CA VAL A 70 -5.65 -0.84 -5.23
C VAL A 70 -5.96 -1.06 -3.74
N VAL A 71 -6.04 0.02 -2.96
CA VAL A 71 -6.29 -0.02 -1.50
C VAL A 71 -7.80 0.00 -1.17
N MET A 72 -8.69 0.25 -2.15
CA MET A 72 -10.13 0.49 -1.91
C MET A 72 -11.09 -0.32 -2.80
N ASP A 73 -10.79 -1.58 -3.16
CA ASP A 73 -11.80 -2.49 -3.73
C ASP A 73 -12.61 -3.19 -2.61
N PRO A 74 -13.96 -3.21 -2.63
CA PRO A 74 -14.79 -3.81 -1.58
C PRO A 74 -14.71 -5.35 -1.48
N VAL A 75 -14.05 -6.04 -2.42
CA VAL A 75 -13.67 -7.46 -2.26
C VAL A 75 -12.41 -7.61 -1.38
N HIS A 76 -11.66 -6.52 -1.19
CA HIS A 76 -10.39 -6.44 -0.45
C HIS A 76 -10.52 -5.84 0.97
N ASP A 77 -11.74 -5.78 1.52
CA ASP A 77 -12.09 -5.01 2.73
C ASP A 77 -11.67 -5.60 4.10
N ASN A 78 -10.85 -6.65 4.19
CA ASN A 78 -10.54 -7.28 5.49
C ASN A 78 -9.07 -7.28 5.94
N HIS A 79 -8.17 -6.61 5.21
CA HIS A 79 -6.76 -6.49 5.62
C HIS A 79 -6.28 -5.06 5.90
N SER A 80 -7.09 -4.04 5.56
CA SER A 80 -6.77 -2.64 5.87
C SER A 80 -6.91 -2.31 7.37
N ILE A 81 -7.72 -3.08 8.11
CA ILE A 81 -7.81 -3.05 9.59
C ILE A 81 -6.67 -3.89 10.23
N ALA A 82 -5.44 -3.86 9.72
CA ALA A 82 -4.28 -4.42 10.44
C ALA A 82 -3.07 -3.50 10.42
N LEU A 83 -3.04 -2.52 9.50
CA LEU A 83 -1.97 -1.54 9.38
C LEU A 83 -2.35 -0.17 9.94
N SER A 84 -3.65 0.17 10.02
CA SER A 84 -4.11 1.41 10.64
C SER A 84 -3.90 1.49 12.16
N SER A 85 -3.60 0.37 12.85
CA SER A 85 -3.23 0.40 14.28
C SER A 85 -1.77 0.79 14.53
N LYS A 86 -0.93 0.95 13.49
CA LYS A 86 0.48 1.33 13.68
C LYS A 86 0.78 2.82 13.55
N PHE A 87 -0.25 3.65 13.34
CA PHE A 87 -0.13 5.11 13.38
C PHE A 87 -1.08 5.74 14.42
N VAL A 88 -1.26 5.07 15.55
CA VAL A 88 -1.54 5.76 16.80
C VAL A 88 -0.19 5.92 17.48
N ASN A 89 0.27 7.16 17.64
CA ASN A 89 1.45 7.44 18.45
C ASN A 89 1.23 6.86 19.84
N GLU A 90 2.26 6.18 20.36
CA GLU A 90 2.28 5.65 21.72
C GLU A 90 2.23 6.84 22.70
N GLY A 91 1.04 7.14 23.26
CA GLY A 91 0.93 8.11 24.35
C GLY A 91 -0.35 8.94 24.53
N GLU A 92 -1.40 8.82 23.71
CA GLU A 92 -2.69 9.47 24.06
C GLU A 92 -3.61 8.47 24.76
N ASP A 93 -3.55 8.52 26.09
CA ASP A 93 -4.47 7.87 27.01
C ASP A 93 -5.80 8.66 26.99
N GLU A 94 -6.84 8.11 26.36
CA GLU A 94 -8.18 8.72 26.19
C GLU A 94 -8.93 8.97 27.53
N PHE A 95 -8.29 8.77 28.69
CA PHE A 95 -8.88 8.89 30.02
C PHE A 95 -8.22 9.91 30.96
N SER A 96 -7.26 10.73 30.50
CA SER A 96 -6.44 11.58 31.42
C SER A 96 -6.67 13.10 31.39
N ASP A 97 -7.79 13.62 30.85
CA ASP A 97 -8.13 15.07 30.98
C ASP A 97 -9.50 15.35 31.63
N ASP A 98 -9.87 14.59 32.68
CA ASP A 98 -10.94 15.03 33.60
C ASP A 98 -10.39 15.97 34.71
N SER A 99 -9.07 16.11 34.81
CA SER A 99 -8.43 16.93 35.85
C SER A 99 -8.28 18.41 35.49
N ARG A 100 -8.85 18.86 34.36
CA ARG A 100 -8.95 20.29 34.04
C ARG A 100 -10.21 20.96 34.62
N PHE A 101 -11.09 20.17 35.23
CA PHE A 101 -12.24 20.67 36.00
C PHE A 101 -12.11 20.24 37.46
N GLY A 102 -11.39 21.05 38.22
CA GLY A 102 -11.34 20.98 39.68
C GLY A 102 -10.56 22.19 40.19
N ASP A 103 -11.16 22.91 41.13
CA ASP A 103 -10.61 24.03 41.90
C ASP A 103 -10.49 25.39 41.20
N ASP A 104 -11.61 26.11 41.11
CA ASP A 104 -11.64 27.40 41.81
C ASP A 104 -12.49 27.21 43.07
N ASP A 105 -11.77 26.93 44.15
CA ASP A 105 -12.20 27.15 45.52
C ASP A 105 -12.61 28.62 45.67
N SER A 106 -13.90 28.88 45.51
CA SER A 106 -14.55 30.08 46.05
C SER A 106 -15.51 29.64 47.15
N ASP A 107 -14.92 29.17 48.25
CA ASP A 107 -15.55 29.09 49.56
C ASP A 107 -16.20 30.44 49.95
N LYS A 108 -17.54 30.46 50.07
CA LYS A 108 -18.22 30.85 51.32
C LYS A 108 -19.74 30.70 51.25
N ASP A 109 -20.23 29.77 52.07
CA ASP A 109 -21.57 29.75 52.66
C ASP A 109 -21.51 30.58 53.97
N ASP A 110 -22.31 31.65 54.07
CA ASP A 110 -23.12 32.06 55.24
C ASP A 110 -24.21 33.05 54.78
#